data_AF-A0A0C2C0L8-F1
#
_entry.id   AF-A0A0C2C0L8-F1
#
_cell.length_a   1.000
_cell.length_b   1.000
_cell.length_c   1.000
_cell.angle_alpha   90.00
_cell.angle_beta   90.00
_cell.angle_gamma   90.00
#
_symmetry.space_group_name_H-M   'P 1'
#
loop_
_entity.id
_entity.type
_entity.pdbx_description
1 polymer ?
#
loop_
_entity_poly.entity_id
_entity_poly.type
_entity_poly.pdbx_seq_one_letter_code
_entity_poly.pdbx_strand_id
1 'polypeptide(L)'
;MMDRSYMFITISGAKKAFTFFKKCCDHVFRSLTLHDGSHLSLSHDGGLGIPIEQLNEINNEAVKFAKTNSWEEIAATADRTKVVVLLPDPFRNANTAFKKQENVERLIYRSIFEIGSMLEATDAQKCILVGPTTDVTPPKRDWCKLPSSLANAARNCVSIVVVAPPKEDNAYFQNRIEMNNSIEIARNAAVLMKQNL
;
A
#
# COMPACT_ATOMS: atom_id res chain seq x y z
N MET A 1 18.85 -8.34 -3.91
CA MET A 1 19.58 -7.05 -3.94
C MET A 1 18.53 -5.94 -3.93
N MET A 2 18.35 -5.22 -2.81
CA MET A 2 17.38 -4.11 -2.76
C MET A 2 17.95 -2.95 -3.58
N ASP A 3 17.25 -2.60 -4.64
CA ASP A 3 17.57 -1.44 -5.48
C ASP A 3 17.41 -0.15 -4.65
N ARG A 4 18.48 0.64 -4.53
CA ARG A 4 18.50 1.91 -3.78
C ARG A 4 17.57 2.96 -4.38
N SER A 5 17.11 2.76 -5.61
CA SER A 5 16.19 3.62 -6.33
C SER A 5 14.75 3.61 -5.76
N TYR A 6 14.45 2.75 -4.78
CA TYR A 6 13.10 2.51 -4.25
C TYR A 6 12.95 2.67 -2.74
N MET A 7 13.77 3.50 -2.07
CA MET A 7 13.48 3.88 -0.69
C MET A 7 12.37 4.94 -0.64
N PHE A 8 11.14 4.50 -0.36
CA PHE A 8 10.05 5.41 -0.01
C PHE A 8 9.72 5.26 1.48
N ILE A 9 9.81 6.36 2.22
CA ILE A 9 9.35 6.41 3.62
C ILE A 9 7.91 6.95 3.60
N THR A 10 7.01 6.22 4.26
CA THR A 10 5.63 6.66 4.43
C THR A 10 5.40 7.15 5.86
N ILE A 11 4.49 8.12 6.00
CA ILE A 11 4.02 8.58 7.31
C ILE A 11 3.50 7.40 8.15
N SER A 12 2.75 6.48 7.53
CA SER A 12 2.25 5.26 8.22
C SER A 12 3.39 4.37 8.71
N GLY A 13 4.40 4.13 7.88
CA GLY A 13 5.59 3.35 8.25
C GLY A 13 6.36 3.98 9.39
N ALA A 14 6.59 5.29 9.33
CA ALA A 14 7.27 6.04 10.39
C ALA A 14 6.48 6.01 11.70
N LYS A 15 5.15 6.22 11.67
CA LYS A 15 4.27 6.11 12.84
C LYS A 15 4.39 4.75 13.53
N LYS A 16 4.38 3.66 12.75
CA LYS A 16 4.56 2.29 13.28
C LYS A 16 5.97 2.09 13.85
N ALA A 17 7.00 2.51 13.13
CA ALA A 17 8.39 2.37 13.56
C ALA A 17 8.66 3.11 14.88
N PHE A 18 8.26 4.38 14.98
CA PHE A 18 8.46 5.17 16.21
C PHE A 18 7.70 4.57 17.40
N THR A 19 6.48 4.07 17.20
CA THR A 19 5.73 3.46 18.29
C THR A 19 6.29 2.10 18.70
N PHE A 20 6.80 1.31 17.74
CA PHE A 20 7.55 0.09 18.02
C PHE A 20 8.82 0.38 18.82
N PHE A 21 9.63 1.36 18.39
CA PHE A 21 10.85 1.73 19.11
C PHE A 21 10.58 2.35 20.47
N LYS A 22 9.48 3.12 20.63
CA LYS A 22 9.01 3.58 21.95
C LYS A 22 8.80 2.41 22.91
N LYS A 23 8.27 1.28 22.43
CA LYS A 23 8.10 0.07 23.25
C LYS A 23 9.43 -0.67 23.50
N CYS A 24 10.25 -0.81 22.46
CA CYS A 24 11.40 -1.71 22.49
C CYS A 24 12.72 -1.05 22.91
N CYS A 25 12.79 0.27 23.01
CA CYS A 25 14.01 1.00 23.30
C CYS A 25 13.77 2.07 24.37
N ASP A 26 14.36 1.86 25.55
CA ASP A 26 14.27 2.79 26.69
C ASP A 26 14.76 4.20 26.35
N HIS A 27 15.79 4.33 25.51
CA HIS A 27 16.27 5.64 25.08
C HIS A 27 15.20 6.39 24.29
N VAL A 28 14.54 5.72 23.35
CA VAL A 28 13.46 6.32 22.53
C VAL A 28 12.25 6.61 23.40
N PHE A 29 11.90 5.70 24.31
CA PHE A 29 10.83 5.91 25.29
C PHE A 29 11.06 7.18 26.11
N ARG A 30 12.24 7.32 26.73
CA ARG A 30 12.60 8.48 27.54
C ARG A 30 12.63 9.76 26.71
N SER A 31 13.24 9.72 25.53
CA SER A 31 13.28 10.87 24.62
C SER A 31 11.87 11.33 24.25
N LEU A 32 10.97 10.43 23.86
CA LEU A 32 9.58 10.78 23.51
C LEU A 32 8.77 11.28 24.71
N THR A 33 9.01 10.73 25.89
CA THR A 33 8.31 11.11 27.13
C THR A 33 8.73 12.50 27.60
N LEU A 34 10.02 12.83 27.51
CA LEU A 34 10.58 14.12 27.89
C LEU A 34 10.42 15.19 26.80
N HIS A 35 10.13 14.79 25.57
CA HIS A 35 9.94 15.72 24.47
C HIS A 35 8.73 16.63 24.74
N ASP A 36 8.92 17.93 24.68
CA ASP A 36 7.88 18.94 24.93
C ASP A 36 6.83 19.05 23.81
N GLY A 37 7.13 18.50 22.63
CA GLY A 37 6.27 18.59 21.45
C GLY A 37 6.69 19.70 20.48
N SER A 38 7.85 20.32 20.70
CA SER A 38 8.47 21.24 19.74
C SER A 38 8.76 20.56 18.39
N HIS A 39 8.90 21.37 17.35
CA HIS A 39 9.12 20.85 16.00
C HIS A 39 10.56 20.35 15.84
N LEU A 40 10.73 19.11 15.40
CA LEU A 40 12.01 18.54 15.05
C LEU A 40 12.44 19.01 13.65
N SER A 41 13.65 19.55 13.55
CA SER A 41 14.23 19.97 12.28
C SER A 41 15.58 19.29 12.10
N LEU A 42 15.63 18.28 11.24
CA LEU A 42 16.86 17.67 10.78
C LEU A 42 17.64 18.70 9.95
N SER A 43 18.97 18.66 10.10
CA SER A 43 19.92 19.50 9.37
C SER A 43 20.45 18.86 8.09
N HIS A 44 20.27 17.55 7.93
CA HIS A 44 20.62 16.80 6.72
C HIS A 44 19.70 15.59 6.52
N ASP A 45 19.64 15.08 5.30
CA ASP A 45 18.85 13.90 4.91
C ASP A 45 19.53 12.56 5.28
N GLY A 46 20.79 12.61 5.71
CA GLY A 46 21.56 11.42 6.08
C GLY A 46 21.97 10.55 4.89
N GLY A 47 21.99 11.12 3.67
CA GLY A 47 22.31 10.40 2.45
C GLY A 47 21.20 9.48 1.94
N LEU A 48 19.96 9.69 2.41
CA LEU A 48 18.79 8.92 1.99
C LEU A 48 18.23 9.41 0.63
N GLY A 49 18.63 10.59 0.16
CA GLY A 49 18.13 11.17 -1.09
C GLY A 49 16.66 11.59 -1.00
N ILE A 50 16.13 11.78 0.21
CA ILE A 50 14.76 12.23 0.47
C ILE A 50 14.80 13.72 0.81
N PRO A 51 13.91 14.56 0.24
CA PRO A 51 13.83 15.98 0.60
C PRO A 51 13.74 16.18 2.11
N ILE A 52 14.52 17.11 2.64
CA ILE A 52 14.67 17.30 4.09
C ILE A 52 13.37 17.79 4.73
N GLU A 53 12.58 18.56 3.99
CA GLU A 53 11.26 19.04 4.38
C GLU A 53 10.32 17.86 4.61
N GLN A 54 10.33 16.89 3.69
CA GLN A 54 9.52 15.67 3.79
C GLN A 54 9.96 14.79 4.97
N LEU A 55 11.28 14.68 5.21
CA LEU A 55 11.79 13.94 6.38
C LEU A 55 11.38 14.60 7.70
N ASN A 56 11.42 15.93 7.76
CA ASN A 56 10.98 16.69 8.93
C ASN A 56 9.48 16.49 9.18
N GLU A 57 8.65 16.62 8.14
CA GLU A 57 7.21 16.38 8.26
C GLU A 57 6.91 14.95 8.77
N ILE A 58 7.53 13.94 8.16
CA ILE A 58 7.35 12.53 8.54
C ILE A 58 7.76 12.29 10.00
N ASN A 59 8.91 12.83 10.43
CA ASN A 59 9.40 12.64 11.80
C ASN A 59 8.51 13.31 12.83
N ASN A 60 8.07 14.55 12.57
CA ASN A 60 7.18 15.26 13.49
C ASN A 60 5.84 14.54 13.63
N GLU A 61 5.26 14.08 12.52
CA GLU A 61 4.04 13.28 12.54
C GLU A 61 4.22 11.95 13.26
N ALA A 62 5.36 11.29 13.10
CA ALA A 62 5.66 10.03 13.77
C ALA A 62 5.84 10.21 15.29
N VAL A 63 6.55 11.26 15.72
CA VAL A 63 6.75 11.59 17.14
C VAL A 63 5.42 11.96 17.80
N LYS A 64 4.64 12.84 17.17
CA LYS A 64 3.31 13.24 17.67
C LYS A 64 2.41 12.03 17.86
N PHE A 65 2.38 11.13 16.89
CA PHE A 65 1.60 9.90 16.95
C PHE A 65 2.10 8.93 18.02
N ALA A 66 3.42 8.67 18.07
CA ALA A 66 3.99 7.74 19.05
C ALA A 66 3.82 8.23 20.49
N LYS A 67 3.77 9.55 20.75
CA LYS A 67 3.47 10.07 22.10
C LYS A 67 2.08 9.67 22.59
N THR A 68 1.07 9.68 21.72
CA THR A 68 -0.34 9.43 22.08
C THR A 68 -0.82 7.99 21.89
N ASN A 69 -0.03 7.14 21.23
CA ASN A 69 -0.42 5.75 20.92
C ASN A 69 0.54 4.74 21.59
N SER A 70 0.03 3.52 21.83
CA SER A 70 0.84 2.37 22.25
C SER A 70 1.08 1.41 21.09
N TRP A 71 2.16 0.62 21.15
CA TRP A 71 2.43 -0.37 20.10
C TRP A 71 1.40 -1.49 20.14
N GLU A 72 0.91 -1.85 21.33
CA GLU A 72 -0.11 -2.87 21.56
C GLU A 72 -1.41 -2.54 20.83
N GLU A 73 -1.87 -1.29 20.90
CA GLU A 73 -3.06 -0.81 20.18
C GLU A 73 -2.88 -0.86 18.66
N ILE A 74 -1.69 -0.46 18.17
CA ILE A 74 -1.37 -0.49 16.74
C ILE A 74 -1.22 -1.93 16.23
N ALA A 75 -0.62 -2.81 17.03
CA ALA A 75 -0.46 -4.22 16.71
C ALA A 75 -1.81 -4.94 16.71
N ALA A 76 -2.68 -4.64 17.68
CA ALA A 76 -4.03 -5.20 17.75
C ALA A 76 -4.94 -4.72 16.60
N THR A 77 -4.77 -3.49 16.14
CA THR A 77 -5.47 -2.98 14.95
C THR A 77 -4.91 -3.55 13.65
N ALA A 78 -3.61 -3.88 13.59
CA ALA A 78 -3.02 -4.58 12.45
C ALA A 78 -3.62 -5.98 12.26
N ASP A 79 -3.94 -6.69 13.34
CA ASP A 79 -4.62 -8.00 13.30
C ASP A 79 -6.06 -7.91 12.81
N ARG A 80 -6.71 -6.75 12.92
CA ARG A 80 -8.07 -6.49 12.42
C ARG A 80 -8.09 -5.89 11.01
N THR A 81 -6.95 -5.86 10.31
CA THR A 81 -6.93 -5.22 8.98
C THR A 81 -7.75 -6.02 7.98
N LYS A 82 -8.80 -5.41 7.46
CA LYS A 82 -9.62 -5.99 6.40
C LYS A 82 -8.78 -6.03 5.12
N VAL A 83 -8.59 -7.23 4.60
CA VAL A 83 -7.89 -7.51 3.35
C VAL A 83 -8.93 -7.91 2.31
N VAL A 84 -8.94 -7.22 1.18
CA VAL A 84 -9.65 -7.70 0.00
C VAL A 84 -8.67 -8.39 -0.95
N VAL A 85 -9.08 -9.55 -1.46
CA VAL A 85 -8.38 -10.26 -2.53
C VAL A 85 -9.26 -10.23 -3.77
N LEU A 86 -8.83 -9.48 -4.78
CA LEU A 86 -9.47 -9.41 -6.09
C LEU A 86 -8.92 -10.53 -6.96
N LEU A 87 -9.77 -11.46 -7.35
CA LEU A 87 -9.42 -12.65 -8.12
C LEU A 87 -10.15 -12.66 -9.46
N PRO A 88 -9.53 -13.10 -10.56
CA PRO A 88 -10.23 -13.24 -11.83
C PRO A 88 -11.23 -14.41 -11.80
N ASP A 89 -12.22 -14.39 -12.68
CA ASP A 89 -13.30 -15.39 -12.77
C ASP A 89 -12.89 -16.87 -12.69
N PRO A 90 -11.74 -17.32 -13.25
CA PRO A 90 -11.28 -18.70 -13.09
C PRO A 90 -11.08 -19.15 -11.63
N PHE A 91 -10.93 -18.21 -10.69
CA PHE A 91 -10.87 -18.48 -9.25
C PHE A 91 -12.22 -18.42 -8.55
N ARG A 92 -13.36 -18.47 -9.25
CA ARG A 92 -14.71 -18.44 -8.66
C ARG A 92 -14.93 -19.47 -7.54
N ASN A 93 -14.22 -20.61 -7.60
CA ASN A 93 -14.28 -21.68 -6.60
C ASN A 93 -13.34 -21.45 -5.40
N ALA A 94 -12.59 -20.34 -5.34
CA ALA A 94 -11.69 -20.04 -4.24
C ALA A 94 -12.43 -19.94 -2.90
N ASN A 95 -13.66 -19.41 -2.90
CA ASN A 95 -14.46 -19.30 -1.68
C ASN A 95 -14.88 -20.65 -1.11
N THR A 96 -15.03 -21.67 -1.94
CA THR A 96 -15.32 -23.04 -1.50
C THR A 96 -14.05 -23.82 -1.18
N ALA A 97 -12.94 -23.55 -1.88
CA ALA A 97 -11.68 -24.25 -1.71
C ALA A 97 -10.89 -23.81 -0.46
N PHE A 98 -11.04 -22.55 -0.04
CA PHE A 98 -10.31 -21.99 1.10
C PHE A 98 -11.23 -21.72 2.28
N LYS A 99 -10.74 -22.00 3.50
CA LYS A 99 -11.44 -21.62 4.73
C LYS A 99 -11.72 -20.11 4.75
N LYS A 100 -12.91 -19.75 5.23
CA LYS A 100 -13.27 -18.36 5.50
C LYS A 100 -12.35 -17.82 6.59
N GLN A 101 -11.80 -16.63 6.37
CA GLN A 101 -11.04 -15.89 7.36
C GLN A 101 -11.83 -14.62 7.66
N GLU A 102 -11.95 -14.23 8.93
CA GLU A 102 -12.81 -13.11 9.35
C GLU A 102 -12.39 -11.78 8.70
N ASN A 103 -11.10 -11.59 8.49
CA ASN A 103 -10.53 -10.34 7.98
C ASN A 103 -10.19 -10.40 6.49
N VAL A 104 -10.55 -11.47 5.77
CA VAL A 104 -10.26 -11.61 4.34
C VAL A 104 -11.55 -11.78 3.54
N GLU A 105 -11.80 -10.80 2.68
CA GLU A 105 -12.89 -10.82 1.71
C GLU A 105 -12.32 -11.11 0.32
N ARG A 106 -12.84 -12.14 -0.35
CA ARG A 106 -12.40 -12.52 -1.70
C ARG A 106 -13.49 -12.13 -2.67
N LEU A 107 -13.17 -11.23 -3.59
CA LEU A 107 -14.09 -10.76 -4.61
C LEU A 107 -13.62 -11.25 -5.97
N ILE A 108 -14.58 -11.69 -6.79
CA ILE A 108 -14.31 -12.19 -8.14
C ILE A 108 -14.63 -11.08 -9.15
N TYR A 109 -13.68 -10.73 -10.00
CA TYR A 109 -13.89 -9.82 -11.11
C TYR A 109 -13.91 -10.58 -12.44
N ARG A 110 -14.79 -10.18 -13.36
CA ARG A 110 -14.89 -10.74 -14.71
C ARG A 110 -14.13 -9.92 -15.74
N SER A 111 -14.01 -8.61 -15.48
CA SER A 111 -13.26 -7.67 -16.31
C SER A 111 -12.39 -6.77 -15.44
N ILE A 112 -11.23 -6.37 -15.96
CA ILE A 112 -10.35 -5.39 -15.29
C ILE A 112 -11.04 -4.03 -15.09
N PHE A 113 -12.08 -3.74 -15.87
CA PHE A 113 -12.89 -2.53 -15.71
C PHE A 113 -13.66 -2.50 -14.38
N GLU A 114 -14.06 -3.66 -13.85
CA GLU A 114 -14.83 -3.78 -12.61
C GLU A 114 -13.98 -3.52 -11.36
N ILE A 115 -12.65 -3.67 -11.47
CA ILE A 115 -11.73 -3.51 -10.34
C ILE A 115 -11.88 -2.14 -9.67
N GLY A 116 -12.09 -1.08 -10.46
CA GLY A 116 -12.23 0.27 -9.92
C GLY A 116 -13.44 0.43 -9.01
N SER A 117 -14.62 0.00 -9.46
CA SER A 117 -15.83 0.08 -8.64
C SER A 117 -15.78 -0.86 -7.43
N MET A 118 -15.14 -2.01 -7.55
CA MET A 118 -14.94 -2.94 -6.43
C MET A 118 -14.04 -2.33 -5.35
N LEU A 119 -12.96 -1.64 -5.75
CA LEU A 119 -12.10 -0.92 -4.82
C LEU A 119 -12.84 0.23 -4.12
N GLU A 120 -13.69 0.96 -4.84
CA GLU A 120 -14.48 2.07 -4.27
C GLU A 120 -15.56 1.60 -3.31
N ALA A 121 -16.15 0.42 -3.54
CA ALA A 121 -17.16 -0.17 -2.67
C ALA A 121 -16.58 -0.79 -1.39
N THR A 122 -15.26 -0.98 -1.32
CA THR A 122 -14.61 -1.68 -0.21
C THR A 122 -13.97 -0.69 0.77
N ASP A 123 -14.13 -0.94 2.06
CA ASP A 123 -13.45 -0.27 3.19
C ASP A 123 -12.12 -0.94 3.59
N ALA A 124 -11.52 -1.76 2.71
CA ALA A 124 -10.35 -2.57 3.05
C ALA A 124 -9.08 -1.72 3.14
N GLN A 125 -8.23 -1.99 4.14
CA GLN A 125 -6.94 -1.31 4.26
C GLN A 125 -5.86 -1.96 3.39
N LYS A 126 -6.07 -3.21 2.96
CA LYS A 126 -5.15 -3.92 2.08
C LYS A 126 -5.92 -4.54 0.92
N CYS A 127 -5.37 -4.42 -0.29
CA CYS A 127 -5.89 -5.07 -1.48
C CYS A 127 -4.81 -5.95 -2.11
N ILE A 128 -5.11 -7.21 -2.33
CA ILE A 128 -4.32 -8.13 -3.15
C ILE A 128 -5.04 -8.28 -4.48
N LEU A 129 -4.47 -7.74 -5.55
CA LEU A 129 -5.01 -7.88 -6.90
C LEU A 129 -4.26 -8.98 -7.64
N VAL A 130 -4.95 -10.05 -8.01
CA VAL A 130 -4.40 -11.07 -8.92
C VAL A 130 -4.71 -10.64 -10.34
N GLY A 131 -3.69 -10.56 -11.19
CA GLY A 131 -3.86 -10.15 -12.59
C GLY A 131 -4.70 -11.12 -13.41
N PRO A 132 -5.22 -10.68 -14.56
CA PRO A 132 -6.14 -11.47 -15.36
C PRO A 132 -5.46 -12.74 -15.88
N THR A 133 -6.16 -13.86 -15.72
CA THR A 133 -5.75 -15.19 -16.21
C THR A 133 -6.52 -15.55 -17.49
N THR A 134 -6.68 -14.58 -18.40
CA THR A 134 -7.33 -14.76 -19.70
C THR A 134 -6.31 -14.87 -20.83
N ASP A 135 -6.57 -15.78 -21.77
CA ASP A 135 -5.76 -15.94 -22.99
C ASP A 135 -6.03 -14.84 -24.03
N VAL A 136 -7.05 -14.00 -23.77
CA VAL A 136 -7.35 -12.82 -24.56
C VAL A 136 -6.90 -11.59 -23.78
N THR A 137 -6.05 -10.78 -24.39
CA THR A 137 -5.59 -9.51 -23.83
C THR A 137 -6.79 -8.54 -23.71
N PRO A 138 -7.07 -8.01 -22.52
CA PRO A 138 -8.11 -6.99 -22.36
C PRO A 138 -7.82 -5.75 -23.22
N PRO A 139 -8.86 -5.04 -23.70
CA PRO A 139 -8.65 -3.90 -24.57
C PRO A 139 -7.91 -2.78 -23.85
N LYS A 140 -7.04 -2.08 -24.58
CA LYS A 140 -6.15 -1.03 -24.04
C LYS A 140 -6.87 0.06 -23.24
N ARG A 141 -8.11 0.39 -23.63
CA ARG A 141 -8.96 1.36 -22.92
C ARG A 141 -9.22 0.98 -21.46
N ASP A 142 -9.33 -0.32 -21.17
CA ASP A 142 -9.64 -0.81 -19.83
C ASP A 142 -8.36 -0.77 -18.97
N TRP A 143 -7.21 -1.08 -19.58
CA TRP A 143 -5.89 -0.88 -18.97
C TRP A 143 -5.58 0.58 -18.66
N CYS A 144 -6.03 1.54 -19.46
CA CYS A 144 -5.81 2.96 -19.18
C CYS A 144 -6.59 3.47 -17.95
N LYS A 145 -7.69 2.83 -17.56
CA LYS A 145 -8.51 3.25 -16.39
C LYS A 145 -7.99 2.68 -15.08
N LEU A 146 -7.44 1.46 -15.11
CA LEU A 146 -6.95 0.75 -13.93
C LEU A 146 -5.94 1.58 -13.10
N PRO A 147 -4.94 2.26 -13.68
CA PRO A 147 -3.98 3.06 -12.91
C PRO A 147 -4.64 4.16 -12.08
N SER A 148 -5.65 4.83 -12.63
CA SER A 148 -6.37 5.89 -11.93
C SER A 148 -7.12 5.35 -10.71
N SER A 149 -7.78 4.20 -10.85
CA SER A 149 -8.47 3.53 -9.75
C SER A 149 -7.50 3.06 -8.67
N LEU A 150 -6.38 2.44 -9.06
CA LEU A 150 -5.33 2.02 -8.13
C LEU A 150 -4.70 3.21 -7.40
N ALA A 151 -4.42 4.31 -8.11
CA ALA A 151 -3.91 5.53 -7.51
C ALA A 151 -4.93 6.16 -6.55
N ASN A 152 -6.22 6.10 -6.85
CA ASN A 152 -7.28 6.57 -5.94
C ASN A 152 -7.35 5.74 -4.66
N ALA A 153 -7.35 4.40 -4.79
CA ALA A 153 -7.33 3.50 -3.64
C ALA A 153 -6.06 3.71 -2.79
N ALA A 154 -4.88 3.85 -3.42
CA ALA A 154 -3.64 4.14 -2.71
C ALA A 154 -3.68 5.49 -1.97
N ARG A 155 -4.30 6.53 -2.56
CA ARG A 155 -4.53 7.83 -1.92
C ARG A 155 -5.44 7.71 -0.69
N ASN A 156 -6.45 6.83 -0.75
CA ASN A 156 -7.31 6.48 0.38
C ASN A 156 -6.65 5.51 1.39
N CYS A 157 -5.32 5.45 1.40
CA CYS A 157 -4.52 4.65 2.34
C CYS A 157 -4.70 3.12 2.22
N VAL A 158 -5.17 2.63 1.08
CA VAL A 158 -5.20 1.19 0.79
C VAL A 158 -3.79 0.75 0.36
N SER A 159 -3.24 -0.25 1.05
CA SER A 159 -2.00 -0.91 0.63
C SER A 159 -2.30 -1.94 -0.46
N ILE A 160 -1.80 -1.69 -1.66
CA ILE A 160 -2.07 -2.52 -2.83
C ILE A 160 -0.87 -3.41 -3.13
N VAL A 161 -1.12 -4.71 -3.24
CA VAL A 161 -0.16 -5.72 -3.73
C VAL A 161 -0.74 -6.32 -5.00
N VAL A 162 0.03 -6.35 -6.09
CA VAL A 162 -0.41 -6.95 -7.33
C VAL A 162 0.40 -8.20 -7.63
N VAL A 163 -0.31 -9.29 -7.96
CA VAL A 163 0.25 -10.58 -8.32
C VAL A 163 0.19 -10.73 -9.83
N ALA A 164 1.36 -10.91 -10.44
CA ALA A 164 1.49 -11.10 -11.87
C ALA A 164 0.77 -12.39 -12.35
N PRO A 165 0.14 -12.37 -13.54
CA PRO A 165 -0.41 -13.57 -14.17
C PRO A 165 0.62 -14.72 -14.36
N PRO A 166 0.18 -15.98 -14.53
CA PRO A 166 1.04 -17.16 -14.70
C PRO A 166 2.08 -17.04 -15.83
N LYS A 167 3.25 -17.65 -15.67
CA LYS A 167 4.30 -17.73 -16.70
C LYS A 167 4.01 -18.93 -17.57
N GLU A 168 3.66 -18.73 -18.85
CA GLU A 168 3.90 -19.68 -19.95
C GLU A 168 3.31 -19.21 -21.30
N ASP A 169 2.14 -18.55 -21.32
CA ASP A 169 1.52 -18.13 -22.60
C ASP A 169 1.81 -16.67 -23.02
N ASN A 170 1.83 -16.44 -24.34
CA ASN A 170 2.03 -15.11 -24.95
C ASN A 170 1.01 -14.07 -24.47
N ALA A 171 -0.25 -14.47 -24.25
CA ALA A 171 -1.28 -13.60 -23.69
C ALA A 171 -0.96 -13.16 -22.26
N TYR A 172 -0.44 -14.08 -21.43
CA TYR A 172 0.02 -13.77 -20.08
C TYR A 172 1.28 -12.89 -20.07
N PHE A 173 2.10 -12.94 -21.11
CA PHE A 173 3.22 -12.01 -21.27
C PHE A 173 2.74 -10.58 -21.48
N GLN A 174 1.80 -10.35 -22.39
CA GLN A 174 1.24 -9.01 -22.60
C GLN A 174 0.50 -8.50 -21.36
N ASN A 175 -0.33 -9.34 -20.72
CA ASN A 175 -1.06 -8.98 -19.51
C ASN A 175 -0.11 -8.59 -18.36
N ARG A 176 1.07 -9.24 -18.27
CA ARG A 176 2.12 -8.85 -17.31
C ARG A 176 2.70 -7.48 -17.59
N ILE A 177 3.02 -7.19 -18.85
CA ILE A 177 3.56 -5.88 -19.25
C ILE A 177 2.55 -4.78 -18.90
N GLU A 178 1.30 -4.96 -19.32
CA GLU A 178 0.25 -3.95 -19.07
C GLU A 178 -0.02 -3.76 -17.57
N MET A 179 0.00 -4.84 -16.78
CA MET A 179 -0.18 -4.76 -15.32
C MET A 179 0.99 -4.03 -14.65
N ASN A 180 2.23 -4.36 -15.01
CA ASN A 180 3.42 -3.69 -14.47
C ASN A 180 3.40 -2.19 -14.81
N ASN A 181 3.13 -1.85 -16.07
CA ASN A 181 2.98 -0.47 -16.52
C ASN A 181 1.88 0.24 -15.73
N SER A 182 0.74 -0.43 -15.50
CA SER A 182 -0.39 0.17 -14.80
C SER A 182 -0.07 0.51 -13.35
N ILE A 183 0.64 -0.38 -12.65
CA ILE A 183 1.07 -0.16 -11.26
C ILE A 183 2.09 0.97 -11.20
N GLU A 184 3.03 1.00 -12.14
CA GLU A 184 4.05 2.05 -12.19
C GLU A 184 3.43 3.43 -12.39
N ILE A 185 2.49 3.54 -13.33
CA ILE A 185 1.72 4.77 -13.55
C ILE A 185 0.92 5.13 -12.29
N ALA A 186 0.24 4.16 -11.67
CA ALA A 186 -0.56 4.40 -10.46
C ALA A 186 0.30 4.91 -9.29
N ARG A 187 1.47 4.32 -9.10
CA ARG A 187 2.45 4.72 -8.08
C ARG A 187 2.92 6.15 -8.32
N ASN A 188 3.32 6.48 -9.55
CA ASN A 188 3.77 7.83 -9.88
C ASN A 188 2.65 8.86 -9.68
N ALA A 189 1.42 8.54 -10.11
CA ALA A 189 0.25 9.40 -9.93
C ALA A 189 -0.12 9.61 -8.44
N ALA A 190 -0.02 8.57 -7.62
CA ALA A 190 -0.28 8.66 -6.19
C ALA A 190 0.76 9.52 -5.44
N VAL A 191 2.01 9.54 -5.92
CA VAL A 191 3.10 10.35 -5.34
C VAL A 191 2.99 11.82 -5.77
N LEU A 192 2.75 12.10 -7.05
CA LEU A 192 2.74 13.46 -7.62
C LEU A 192 1.63 14.35 -7.03
N MET A 193 0.45 13.78 -6.71
CA MET A 193 -0.64 14.58 -6.13
C MET A 193 -0.44 14.93 -4.65
N LYS A 194 0.51 14.29 -3.97
CA LYS A 194 0.87 14.65 -2.58
C LYS A 194 1.71 15.92 -2.50
N GLN A 195 2.34 16.35 -3.61
CA GLN A 195 3.20 17.54 -3.67
C GLN A 195 2.42 18.83 -3.99
N ASN A 196 1.12 18.73 -4.30
CA ASN A 196 0.25 19.87 -4.64
C ASN A 196 -0.77 20.21 -3.53
N LEU A 197 -0.53 19.79 -2.30
CA LEU A 197 -1.33 20.14 -1.11
C LEU A 197 -0.47 20.92 -0.12
#